data_AF-A0A526U7Y4-F1
#
_entry.id   AF-A0A526U7Y4-F1
#
_cell.length_a   1.000
_cell.length_b   1.000
_cell.length_c   1.000
_cell.angle_alpha   90.00
_cell.angle_beta   90.00
_cell.angle_gamma   90.00
#
_symmetry.space_group_name_H-M   'P 1'
#
loop_
_entity.id
_entity.type
_entity.pdbx_description
1 polymer ?
#
loop_
_entity_poly.entity_id
_entity_poly.type
_entity_poly.pdbx_seq_one_letter_code
_entity_poly.pdbx_strand_id
1 'polypeptide(L)' 'MPSPILALAIASFCIGTTEFVIMGLLPEVAADLGVSIPSAGLLVTGYALGVVFGAPIVAMATA' A
#
# COMPACT_ATOMS: atom_id res chain seq x y z
N MET A 1 4.12 3.57 -27.51
CA MET A 1 3.80 2.45 -26.60
C MET A 1 2.31 2.16 -26.71
N PRO A 2 1.85 0.90 -26.60
CA PRO A 2 0.43 0.59 -26.59
C PRO A 2 -0.29 1.36 -25.47
N SER A 3 -1.43 2.00 -25.75
CA SER A 3 -2.17 2.78 -24.76
C SER A 3 -2.55 2.01 -23.48
N PRO A 4 -2.86 0.70 -23.50
CA PRO A 4 -3.16 -0.05 -22.28
C PRO A 4 -1.93 -0.20 -21.36
N ILE A 5 -0.74 -0.33 -21.94
CA ILE A 5 0.50 -0.45 -21.16
C ILE A 5 0.84 0.87 -20.47
N LEU A 6 0.59 2.00 -21.13
CA LEU A 6 0.77 3.32 -20.51
C LEU A 6 -0.20 3.52 -19.34
N ALA A 7 -1.48 3.13 -19.52
CA ALA A 7 -2.47 3.18 -18.44
C ALA A 7 -2.08 2.28 -17.25
N LEU A 8 -1.63 1.05 -17.51
CA LEU A 8 -1.11 0.13 -16.50
C LEU A 8 0.13 0.70 -15.79
N ALA A 9 1.05 1.31 -16.52
CA ALA A 9 2.25 1.91 -15.95
C ALA A 9 1.88 3.04 -14.98
N ILE A 10 0.99 3.95 -15.39
CA ILE A 10 0.52 5.05 -14.53
C ILE A 10 -0.21 4.49 -13.30
N ALA A 11 -1.10 3.51 -13.48
CA ALA A 11 -1.80 2.88 -12.36
C ALA A 11 -0.83 2.24 -11.36
N SER A 12 0.12 1.44 -11.85
CA SER A 12 1.13 0.79 -11.01
C SER A 12 2.03 1.79 -10.29
N PHE A 13 2.38 2.90 -10.94
CA PHE A 13 3.17 3.98 -10.35
C PHE A 13 2.42 4.70 -9.23
N CYS A 14 1.14 5.04 -9.46
CA CYS A 14 0.30 5.67 -8.44
C CYS A 14 0.12 4.74 -7.24
N ILE A 15 -0.17 3.45 -7.47
CA ILE A 15 -0.31 2.45 -6.41
C ILE A 15 0.99 2.37 -5.59
N GLY A 16 2.14 2.18 -6.26
CA GLY A 16 3.43 2.12 -5.56
C GLY A 16 3.72 3.38 -4.77
N THR A 17 3.47 4.56 -5.34
CA THR A 17 3.69 5.84 -4.64
C THR A 17 2.86 5.91 -3.36
N THR A 18 1.57 5.59 -3.41
CA THR A 18 0.70 5.60 -2.23
C THR A 18 1.12 4.59 -1.17
N GLU A 19 1.57 3.40 -1.58
CA GLU A 19 2.01 2.36 -0.64
C GLU A 19 3.32 2.69 0.06
N PHE A 20 4.25 3.39 -0.60
CA PHE A 20 5.56 3.70 -0.03
C PHE A 20 5.61 5.05 0.69
N VAL A 21 4.74 6.02 0.35
CA VAL A 21 4.79 7.36 0.97
C VAL A 21 4.55 7.32 2.47
N ILE A 22 3.75 6.37 2.95
CA ILE A 22 3.43 6.21 4.38
C ILE A 22 4.68 5.94 5.24
N MET A 23 5.70 5.31 4.66
CA MET A 23 6.97 5.05 5.37
C MET A 23 7.69 6.34 5.74
N GLY A 24 7.55 7.38 4.91
CA GLY A 24 8.09 8.71 5.17
C GLY A 24 7.25 9.52 6.17
N LEU A 25 5.96 9.20 6.29
CA LEU A 25 5.00 9.86 7.20
C LEU A 25 4.80 9.11 8.52
N LEU A 26 5.48 7.98 8.71
CA LEU A 26 5.36 7.14 9.90
C LEU A 26 5.65 7.90 11.21
N PRO A 27 6.65 8.81 11.28
CA PRO A 27 6.89 9.63 12.47
C PRO A 27 5.70 10.55 12.82
N GLU A 28 5.11 11.22 11.84
CA GLU A 28 3.94 12.07 12.00
C GLU A 28 2.73 11.25 12.47
N VAL A 29 2.48 10.10 11.84
CA VAL A 29 1.40 9.18 12.24
C VAL A 29 1.58 8.70 13.69
N ALA A 30 2.81 8.37 14.07
CA ALA A 30 3.13 7.95 15.44
C ALA A 30 2.89 9.09 16.45
N ALA A 31 3.27 10.32 16.10
CA ALA A 31 3.04 11.50 16.92
C ALA A 31 1.55 11.81 17.10
N ASP A 32 0.77 11.78 16.01
CA ASP A 32 -0.67 12.06 16.02
C ASP A 32 -1.47 11.02 16.83
N LEU A 33 -1.06 9.75 16.76
CA LEU A 33 -1.67 8.65 17.52
C LEU A 33 -1.14 8.52 18.95
N GLY A 34 -0.08 9.25 19.32
CA GLY A 34 0.56 9.17 20.64
C GLY A 34 1.23 7.82 20.93
N VAL A 35 1.70 7.12 19.89
CA VAL A 35 2.34 5.80 20.00
C VAL A 35 3.80 5.84 19.56
N SER A 36 4.55 4.77 19.81
CA SER A 36 5.92 4.65 19.31
C SER A 36 5.93 4.37 17.79
N ILE A 37 6.99 4.81 17.10
CA ILE A 37 7.18 4.56 15.66
C ILE A 37 7.09 3.06 15.30
N PRO A 38 7.70 2.11 16.05
CA PRO A 38 7.54 0.69 15.78
C PRO A 38 6.08 0.21 15.88
N SER A 39 5.29 0.77 16.81
CA SER A 39 3.87 0.44 16.94
C SER A 39 3.06 0.97 15.77
N ALA A 40 3.32 2.21 15.32
CA ALA A 40 2.69 2.77 14.12
C ALA A 40 3.03 1.94 12.86
N GLY A 41 4.24 1.36 12.80
CA GLY A 41 4.64 0.44 11.73
C GLY A 41 3.76 -0.81 11.59
N LEU A 42 3.06 -1.23 12.65
CA LEU A 42 2.12 -2.35 12.58
C LEU A 42 0.93 -2.07 11.64
N LEU A 43 0.59 -0.80 11.41
CA LEU A 43 -0.44 -0.41 10.43
C LEU A 43 -0.03 -0.84 9.02
N VAL A 44 1.25 -0.67 8.67
CA VAL A 44 1.81 -1.12 7.39
C VAL A 44 1.83 -2.64 7.32
N THR A 45 2.20 -3.33 8.41
CA THR A 45 2.16 -4.80 8.45
C THR A 45 0.74 -5.33 8.25
N GLY A 46 -0.26 -4.73 8.89
CA GLY A 46 -1.67 -5.07 8.71
C GLY A 46 -2.14 -4.87 7.27
N TYR A 47 -1.75 -3.75 6.64
CA TYR A 47 -2.01 -3.51 5.22
C TYR A 47 -1.38 -4.59 4.32
N ALA A 48 -0.11 -4.92 4.53
CA ALA A 48 0.61 -5.91 3.74
C ALA A 48 -0.04 -7.30 3.83
N LEU A 49 -0.52 -7.70 5.01
CA LEU A 49 -1.31 -8.92 5.18
C LEU A 49 -2.61 -8.84 4.37
N GLY A 50 -3.32 -7.71 4.45
CA GLY A 50 -4.52 -7.46 3.65
C GLY A 50 -4.29 -7.62 2.15
N VAL A 51 -3.18 -7.10 1.61
CA VAL A 51 -2.81 -7.25 0.19
C VAL A 51 -2.45 -8.69 -0.14
N VAL A 52 -1.62 -9.35 0.69
CA VAL A 52 -1.16 -10.74 0.48
C VAL A 52 -2.32 -11.71 0.33
N PHE A 53 -3.41 -11.53 1.08
CA PHE A 53 -4.58 -12.40 0.98
C PHE A 53 -5.64 -11.84 0.03
N GLY A 54 -5.90 -10.54 0.09
CA GLY A 54 -6.94 -9.88 -0.68
C GLY A 54 -6.72 -9.95 -2.18
N ALA A 55 -5.49 -9.69 -2.66
CA ALA A 55 -5.20 -9.69 -4.09
C ALA A 55 -5.40 -11.08 -4.73
N PRO A 56 -4.87 -12.19 -4.18
CA PRO A 56 -5.16 -13.53 -4.69
C PRO A 56 -6.65 -13.89 -4.64
N ILE A 57 -7.37 -13.53 -3.56
CA ILE A 57 -8.80 -13.83 -3.43
C ILE A 57 -9.60 -13.12 -4.54
N VAL A 58 -9.37 -11.82 -4.73
CA VAL A 58 -10.04 -11.05 -5.78
C VAL A 58 -9.69 -11.59 -7.16
N ALA A 59 -8.40 -11.88 -7.40
CA ALA A 59 -7.97 -12.46 -8.67
C ALA A 59 -8.68 -13.79 -8.97
N MET A 60 -8.79 -14.70 -8.00
CA MET A 60 -9.53 -15.95 -8.15
C MET A 60 -11.04 -15.73 -8.36
N ALA A 61 -11.62 -14.71 -7.74
CA ALA A 61 -13.05 -14.41 -7.87
C ALA A 61 -13.41 -13.78 -9.23
N THR A 62 -12.45 -13.16 -9.93
CA THR A 62 -12.66 -12.48 -11.21
C THR A 62 -11.94 -13.12 -12.40
N ALA A 63 -11.16 -14.19 -12.18
CA ALA A 63 -10.48 -14.96 -13.22
C ALA A 63 -11.48 -15.79 -14.04
#